data_AF-A0A2N2ELE4-F1
#
_entry.id   AF-A0A2N2ELE4-F1
#
_cell.length_a   1.000
_cell.length_b   1.000
_cell.length_c   1.000
_cell.angle_alpha   90.00
_cell.angle_beta   90.00
_cell.angle_gamma   90.00
#
_symmetry.space_group_name_H-M   'P 1'
#
loop_
_entity.id
_entity.type
_entity.pdbx_description
1 polymer ?
#
loop_
_entity_poly.entity_id
_entity_poly.type
_entity_poly.pdbx_seq_one_letter_code
_entity_poly.pdbx_strand_id
1 'polypeptide(L)'
;MKDFFPFKVIFEPARTFAGMAGTGWGWPLALYALSMTAAAALLAWLPPHFIAGALEGAALPPGRGFFFYLAVSLTGGGILTLFSCALLAAAARFLSAGRLALRLPLAAAAAGFFGIFSAAAQGSTALRPAGLAVAAAAALFAARAAWRDRSLFPSLLKALLALSALSLAGDLAGGLAALAGSQRAYAGVQYFFALVSLLWLAKAAAAVYAMSGARAMTAAVLALLGAMAALFLAFNLGLLPQDVFQVLLLL
;
A
#
# COMPACT_ATOMS: atom_id res chain seq x y z
N MET A 1 19.03 -14.06 19.34
CA MET A 1 18.23 -13.98 18.08
C MET A 1 16.71 -13.88 18.31
N LYS A 2 16.14 -14.48 19.37
CA LYS A 2 14.69 -14.44 19.65
C LYS A 2 14.12 -13.02 19.88
N ASP A 3 14.95 -12.02 20.19
CA ASP A 3 14.53 -10.63 20.42
C ASP A 3 14.66 -9.69 19.22
N PHE A 4 15.08 -10.19 18.06
CA PHE A 4 15.14 -9.37 16.86
C PHE A 4 13.74 -9.07 16.32
N PHE A 5 13.34 -7.80 16.35
CA PHE A 5 11.98 -7.36 16.08
C PHE A 5 11.44 -7.77 14.69
N PRO A 6 12.21 -7.67 13.60
CA PRO A 6 11.77 -8.14 12.27
C PRO A 6 11.43 -9.64 12.24
N PHE A 7 12.14 -10.46 13.01
CA PHE A 7 11.84 -11.89 13.13
C PHE A 7 10.49 -12.10 13.84
N LYS A 8 10.23 -11.36 14.93
CA LYS A 8 8.94 -11.43 15.64
C LYS A 8 7.76 -10.99 14.77
N VAL A 9 7.93 -10.01 13.88
CA VAL A 9 6.89 -9.59 12.91
C VAL A 9 6.50 -10.74 11.97
N ILE A 10 7.47 -11.57 11.57
CA ILE A 10 7.24 -12.71 10.68
C ILE A 10 6.59 -13.87 11.44
N PHE A 11 7.14 -14.25 12.61
CA PHE A 11 6.76 -15.47 13.31
C PHE A 11 5.67 -15.29 14.38
N GLU A 12 5.52 -14.10 14.96
CA GLU A 12 4.53 -13.78 16.00
C GLU A 12 3.80 -12.44 15.73
N PRO A 13 3.16 -12.26 14.56
CA PRO A 13 2.63 -10.97 14.12
C PRO A 13 1.64 -10.34 15.12
N ALA A 14 0.63 -11.11 15.60
CA ALA A 14 -0.41 -10.56 16.47
C ALA A 14 0.14 -10.02 17.80
N ARG A 15 1.10 -10.73 18.42
CA ARG A 15 1.76 -10.28 19.66
C ARG A 15 2.69 -9.10 19.40
N THR A 16 3.40 -9.12 18.28
CA THR A 16 4.37 -8.09 17.91
C THR A 16 3.67 -6.77 17.58
N PHE A 17 2.58 -6.82 16.81
CA PHE A 17 1.80 -5.64 16.44
C PHE A 17 1.10 -4.97 17.64
N ALA A 18 0.62 -5.76 18.62
CA ALA A 18 0.03 -5.22 19.84
C ALA A 18 1.02 -4.38 20.69
N GLY A 19 2.33 -4.65 20.58
CA GLY A 19 3.39 -3.94 21.30
C GLY A 19 4.06 -2.78 20.55
N MET A 20 3.67 -2.48 19.30
CA MET A 20 4.40 -1.52 18.45
C MET A 20 4.30 -0.05 18.88
N ALA A 21 3.34 0.31 19.73
CA ALA A 21 3.19 1.67 20.22
C ALA A 21 4.48 2.17 20.91
N GLY A 22 5.11 1.31 21.72
CA GLY A 22 6.28 1.64 22.54
C GLY A 22 7.65 1.51 21.86
N THR A 23 7.71 1.01 20.62
CA THR A 23 9.01 0.79 19.94
C THR A 23 9.50 2.04 19.20
N GLY A 24 10.81 2.22 19.08
CA GLY A 24 11.39 3.30 18.26
C GLY A 24 11.02 3.22 16.78
N TRP A 25 11.12 4.37 16.08
CA TRP A 25 10.82 4.50 14.64
C TRP A 25 11.97 4.11 13.71
N GLY A 26 13.18 3.89 14.24
CA GLY A 26 14.36 3.63 13.42
C GLY A 26 14.21 2.38 12.56
N TRP A 27 13.78 1.25 13.13
CA TRP A 27 13.74 -0.02 12.41
C TRP A 27 12.61 -0.12 11.35
N PRO A 28 11.36 0.35 11.56
CA PRO A 28 10.34 0.30 10.49
C PRO A 28 10.70 1.24 9.34
N LEU A 29 11.25 2.42 9.64
CA LEU A 29 11.72 3.36 8.62
C LEU A 29 12.91 2.79 7.85
N ALA A 30 13.85 2.14 8.53
CA ALA A 30 14.99 1.49 7.87
C ALA A 30 14.53 0.33 6.96
N LEU A 31 13.61 -0.51 7.41
CA LEU A 31 13.04 -1.58 6.57
C LEU A 31 12.30 -1.03 5.36
N TYR A 32 11.51 0.03 5.55
CA TYR A 32 10.84 0.72 4.45
C TYR A 32 11.85 1.28 3.44
N ALA A 33 12.86 2.02 3.91
CA ALA A 33 13.89 2.58 3.04
C ALA A 33 14.68 1.49 2.30
N LEU A 34 15.02 0.38 2.97
CA LEU A 34 15.70 -0.76 2.36
C LEU A 34 14.83 -1.43 1.29
N SER A 35 13.55 -1.65 1.56
CA SER A 35 12.61 -2.21 0.59
C SER A 35 12.45 -1.29 -0.62
N MET A 36 12.26 0.02 -0.43
CA MET A 36 12.17 0.96 -1.55
C MET A 36 13.46 1.02 -2.36
N THR A 37 14.61 0.88 -1.71
CA THR A 37 15.92 0.79 -2.37
C THR A 37 16.05 -0.48 -3.20
N ALA A 38 15.63 -1.63 -2.66
CA ALA A 38 15.65 -2.91 -3.36
C ALA A 38 14.70 -2.90 -4.56
N ALA A 39 13.47 -2.41 -4.39
CA ALA A 39 12.50 -2.22 -5.48
C ALA A 39 13.07 -1.29 -6.57
N ALA A 40 13.63 -0.14 -6.20
CA ALA A 40 14.25 0.78 -7.15
C ALA A 40 15.44 0.14 -7.91
N ALA A 41 16.25 -0.68 -7.24
CA ALA A 41 17.33 -1.42 -7.87
C ALA A 41 16.80 -2.47 -8.86
N LEU A 42 15.75 -3.21 -8.50
CA LEU A 42 15.10 -4.17 -9.39
C LEU A 42 14.50 -3.49 -10.61
N LEU A 43 13.76 -2.40 -10.43
CA LEU A 43 13.16 -1.65 -11.54
C LEU A 43 14.24 -1.03 -12.46
N ALA A 44 15.38 -0.62 -11.91
CA ALA A 44 16.49 -0.11 -12.71
C ALA A 44 17.24 -1.20 -13.49
N TRP A 45 17.25 -2.43 -12.98
CA TRP A 45 18.05 -3.53 -13.52
C TRP A 45 17.24 -4.45 -14.45
N LEU A 46 15.94 -4.62 -14.19
CA LEU A 46 15.07 -5.49 -14.97
C LEU A 46 14.78 -4.90 -16.35
N PRO A 47 14.86 -5.71 -17.42
CA PRO A 47 14.46 -5.27 -18.75
C PRO A 47 12.97 -4.90 -18.79
N PRO A 48 12.55 -3.79 -19.43
CA PRO A 48 11.15 -3.37 -19.48
C PRO A 48 10.20 -4.43 -20.04
N HIS A 49 10.65 -5.20 -21.04
CA HIS A 49 9.86 -6.29 -21.63
C HIS A 49 9.66 -7.48 -20.67
N PHE A 50 10.59 -7.70 -19.73
CA PHE A 50 10.45 -8.74 -18.72
C PHE A 50 9.32 -8.39 -17.75
N ILE A 51 9.27 -7.13 -17.30
CA ILE A 51 8.23 -6.63 -16.40
C ILE A 51 6.87 -6.65 -17.09
N ALA A 52 6.80 -6.16 -18.34
CA ALA A 52 5.56 -6.20 -19.10
C ALA A 52 5.02 -7.64 -19.29
N GLY A 53 5.91 -8.62 -19.51
CA GLY A 53 5.52 -10.03 -19.60
C GLY A 53 5.12 -10.66 -18.25
N ALA A 54 5.71 -10.20 -17.14
CA ALA A 54 5.42 -10.74 -15.81
C ALA A 54 4.20 -10.09 -15.12
N LEU A 55 3.87 -8.84 -15.44
CA LEU A 55 2.84 -8.04 -14.78
C LEU A 55 1.78 -7.53 -15.78
N GLU A 56 1.35 -8.41 -16.68
CA GLU A 56 0.18 -8.21 -17.56
C GLU A 56 0.19 -6.89 -18.36
N GLY A 57 1.35 -6.48 -18.86
CA GLY A 57 1.51 -5.29 -19.70
C GLY A 57 1.86 -4.00 -18.96
N ALA A 58 2.15 -4.06 -17.65
CA ALA A 58 2.71 -2.92 -16.93
C ALA A 58 4.07 -2.52 -17.54
N ALA A 59 4.17 -1.27 -18.01
CA ALA A 59 5.37 -0.74 -18.65
C ALA A 59 6.13 0.18 -17.70
N LEU A 60 7.44 -0.04 -17.58
CA LEU A 60 8.34 0.94 -16.98
C LEU A 60 8.55 2.14 -17.92
N PRO A 61 8.66 3.36 -17.39
CA PRO A 61 9.00 4.52 -18.18
C PRO A 61 10.41 4.36 -18.79
N PRO A 62 10.58 4.57 -20.11
CA PRO A 62 11.86 4.38 -20.78
C PRO A 62 12.89 5.43 -20.34
N GLY A 63 14.17 5.04 -20.30
CA GLY A 63 15.29 5.97 -20.08
C GLY A 63 15.42 6.51 -18.64
N ARG A 64 14.68 5.96 -17.68
CA ARG A 64 14.79 6.32 -16.26
C ARG A 64 15.79 5.40 -15.54
N GLY A 65 16.57 5.98 -14.62
CA GLY A 65 17.60 5.27 -13.86
C GLY A 65 17.25 5.09 -12.37
N PHE A 66 18.11 4.38 -11.64
CA PHE A 66 17.95 4.05 -10.22
C PHE A 66 17.51 5.22 -9.34
N PHE A 67 18.16 6.39 -9.44
CA PHE A 67 17.83 7.53 -8.58
C PHE A 67 16.42 8.10 -8.80
N PHE A 68 15.90 8.01 -10.03
CA PHE A 68 14.52 8.39 -10.32
C PHE A 68 13.55 7.42 -9.62
N TYR A 69 13.77 6.12 -9.80
CA TYR A 69 12.95 5.10 -9.14
C TYR A 69 13.02 5.21 -7.63
N LEU A 70 14.22 5.38 -7.05
CA LEU A 70 14.40 5.56 -5.61
C LEU A 70 13.62 6.76 -5.07
N ALA A 71 13.73 7.91 -5.74
CA ALA A 71 13.02 9.11 -5.31
C ALA A 71 11.50 8.91 -5.34
N VAL A 72 10.97 8.35 -6.43
CA VAL A 72 9.52 8.08 -6.58
C VAL A 72 9.05 7.04 -5.58
N SER A 73 9.76 5.93 -5.42
CA SER A 73 9.41 4.86 -4.48
C SER A 73 9.43 5.33 -3.04
N LEU A 74 10.46 6.07 -2.64
CA LEU A 74 10.59 6.54 -1.26
C LEU A 74 9.57 7.63 -0.90
N THR A 75 9.37 8.61 -1.78
CA THR A 75 8.47 9.74 -1.49
C THR A 75 7.02 9.40 -1.83
N GLY A 76 6.75 8.97 -3.05
CA GLY A 76 5.41 8.63 -3.50
C GLY A 76 4.87 7.38 -2.80
N GLY A 77 5.70 6.34 -2.64
CA GLY A 77 5.33 5.17 -1.84
C GLY A 77 5.08 5.52 -0.36
N GLY A 78 5.80 6.51 0.19
CA GLY A 78 5.62 6.98 1.56
C GLY A 78 4.28 7.72 1.74
N ILE A 79 3.94 8.61 0.80
CA ILE A 79 2.65 9.30 0.76
C ILE A 79 1.51 8.29 0.63
N LEU A 80 1.64 7.33 -0.30
CA LEU A 80 0.63 6.28 -0.51
C LEU A 80 0.49 5.38 0.72
N THR A 81 1.58 5.06 1.41
CA THR A 81 1.58 4.31 2.66
C THR A 81 0.85 5.04 3.77
N LEU A 82 1.13 6.34 3.96
CA LEU A 82 0.43 7.18 4.94
C LEU A 82 -1.07 7.27 4.63
N PHE A 83 -1.42 7.47 3.36
CA PHE A 83 -2.80 7.55 2.91
C PHE A 83 -3.54 6.22 3.12
N SER A 84 -2.93 5.11 2.73
CA SER A 84 -3.46 3.75 2.94
C SER A 84 -3.65 3.45 4.43
N CYS A 85 -2.69 3.83 5.28
CA CYS A 85 -2.79 3.68 6.73
C CYS A 85 -3.95 4.50 7.30
N ALA A 86 -4.17 5.72 6.81
CA ALA A 86 -5.27 6.58 7.26
C ALA A 86 -6.64 6.04 6.84
N LEU A 87 -6.75 5.53 5.61
CA LEU A 87 -7.95 4.83 5.15
C LEU A 87 -8.20 3.56 5.96
N LEU A 88 -7.14 2.80 6.26
CA LEU A 88 -7.24 1.60 7.09
C LEU A 88 -7.71 1.95 8.50
N ALA A 89 -7.17 3.00 9.12
CA ALA A 89 -7.62 3.48 10.43
C ALA A 89 -9.11 3.86 10.40
N ALA A 90 -9.54 4.62 9.39
CA ALA A 90 -10.94 5.02 9.22
C ALA A 90 -11.87 3.81 9.02
N ALA A 91 -11.51 2.89 8.11
CA ALA A 91 -12.26 1.68 7.81
C ALA A 91 -12.31 0.75 9.02
N ALA A 92 -11.19 0.60 9.73
CA ALA A 92 -11.08 -0.20 10.95
C ALA A 92 -12.04 0.31 12.04
N ARG A 93 -12.02 1.62 12.34
CA ARG A 93 -12.97 2.21 13.30
C ARG A 93 -14.42 2.07 12.86
N PHE A 94 -14.69 2.27 11.58
CA PHE A 94 -16.05 2.16 11.06
C PHE A 94 -16.55 0.72 11.12
N LEU A 95 -15.70 -0.25 10.80
CA LEU A 95 -16.06 -1.66 10.78
C LEU A 95 -15.90 -2.33 12.14
N SER A 96 -15.34 -1.71 13.18
CA SER A 96 -15.20 -2.33 14.51
C SER A 96 -16.52 -2.46 15.26
N ALA A 97 -17.51 -1.60 14.98
CA ALA A 97 -18.81 -1.61 15.66
C ALA A 97 -19.98 -2.00 14.73
N GLY A 98 -21.12 -2.32 15.34
CA GLY A 98 -22.39 -2.53 14.62
C GLY A 98 -22.44 -3.77 13.70
N ARG A 99 -23.52 -3.86 12.92
CA ARG A 99 -23.78 -4.97 11.99
C ARG A 99 -22.95 -4.84 10.71
N LEU A 100 -22.09 -5.83 10.45
CA LEU A 100 -21.21 -5.85 9.28
C LEU A 100 -21.99 -5.76 7.96
N ALA A 101 -23.12 -6.46 7.85
CA ALA A 101 -23.95 -6.50 6.63
C ALA A 101 -24.44 -5.11 6.17
N LEU A 102 -24.62 -4.16 7.09
CA LEU A 102 -25.05 -2.79 6.76
C LEU A 102 -23.87 -1.85 6.52
N ARG A 103 -22.75 -2.09 7.21
CA ARG A 103 -21.58 -1.20 7.15
C ARG A 103 -20.66 -1.54 5.99
N LEU A 104 -20.60 -2.80 5.58
CA LEU A 104 -19.78 -3.24 4.47
C LEU A 104 -20.17 -2.54 3.14
N PRO A 105 -21.45 -2.48 2.74
CA PRO A 105 -21.84 -1.76 1.52
C PRO A 105 -21.50 -0.26 1.59
N LEU A 106 -21.66 0.37 2.76
CA LEU A 106 -21.33 1.79 2.94
C LEU A 106 -19.83 2.06 2.84
N ALA A 107 -19.01 1.21 3.45
CA ALA A 107 -17.55 1.33 3.37
C ALA A 107 -17.06 1.02 1.94
N ALA A 108 -17.66 0.04 1.27
CA ALA A 108 -17.39 -0.27 -0.14
C ALA A 108 -17.83 0.86 -1.07
N ALA A 109 -18.98 1.49 -0.82
CA ALA A 109 -19.45 2.63 -1.61
C ALA A 109 -18.51 3.83 -1.50
N ALA A 110 -17.95 4.09 -0.31
CA ALA A 110 -16.96 5.14 -0.13
C ALA A 110 -15.67 4.90 -0.96
N ALA A 111 -15.18 3.66 -1.01
CA ALA A 111 -14.05 3.29 -1.86
C ALA A 111 -14.43 3.33 -3.36
N GLY A 112 -15.62 2.86 -3.72
CA GLY A 112 -16.14 2.87 -5.08
C GLY A 112 -16.38 4.28 -5.64
N PHE A 113 -16.68 5.25 -4.78
CA PHE A 113 -16.83 6.65 -5.16
C PHE A 113 -15.56 7.22 -5.81
N PHE A 114 -14.38 6.87 -5.28
CA PHE A 114 -13.11 7.26 -5.89
C PHE A 114 -12.93 6.64 -7.28
N GLY A 115 -13.31 5.38 -7.46
CA GLY A 115 -13.26 4.70 -8.76
C GLY A 115 -14.18 5.33 -9.79
N ILE A 116 -15.41 5.68 -9.40
CA ILE A 116 -16.40 6.33 -10.28
C ILE A 116 -15.88 7.70 -10.74
N PHE A 117 -15.38 8.53 -9.82
CA PHE A 117 -14.84 9.85 -10.18
C PHE A 117 -13.56 9.75 -10.98
N SER A 118 -12.72 8.74 -10.74
CA SER A 118 -11.53 8.48 -11.56
C SER A 118 -11.93 8.15 -13.00
N ALA A 119 -12.88 7.24 -13.22
CA ALA A 119 -13.39 6.90 -14.55
C ALA A 119 -14.09 8.10 -15.22
N ALA A 120 -14.86 8.87 -14.45
CA ALA A 120 -15.57 10.04 -14.98
C ALA A 120 -14.61 11.18 -15.39
N ALA A 121 -13.54 11.42 -14.62
CA ALA A 121 -12.50 12.39 -14.96
C ALA A 121 -11.68 11.97 -16.19
N GLN A 122 -11.54 10.66 -16.45
CA GLN A 122 -10.92 10.13 -17.67
C GLN A 122 -11.80 10.38 -18.90
N GLY A 123 -13.13 10.24 -18.77
CA GLY A 123 -14.08 10.37 -19.87
C GLY A 123 -14.52 11.81 -20.18
N SER A 124 -14.31 12.79 -19.29
CA SER A 124 -14.75 14.17 -19.50
C SER A 124 -13.93 15.21 -18.73
N THR A 125 -13.39 16.19 -19.44
CA THR A 125 -12.66 17.33 -18.86
C THR A 125 -13.54 18.24 -18.00
N ALA A 126 -14.86 18.28 -18.26
CA ALA A 126 -15.82 19.06 -17.49
C ALA A 126 -15.98 18.57 -16.04
N LEU A 127 -15.63 17.32 -15.75
CA LEU A 127 -15.73 16.73 -14.41
C LEU A 127 -14.44 16.88 -13.59
N ARG A 128 -13.39 17.50 -14.14
CA ARG A 128 -12.13 17.77 -13.43
C ARG A 128 -12.31 18.54 -12.11
N PRO A 129 -13.11 19.62 -12.03
CA PRO A 129 -13.30 20.34 -10.77
C PRO A 129 -13.94 19.45 -9.69
N ALA A 130 -14.91 18.62 -10.08
CA ALA A 130 -15.55 17.68 -9.16
C ALA A 130 -14.54 16.62 -8.69
N GLY A 131 -13.74 16.06 -9.59
CA GLY A 131 -12.67 15.12 -9.22
C GLY A 131 -11.61 15.74 -8.28
N LEU A 132 -11.22 17.00 -8.49
CA LEU A 132 -10.33 17.72 -7.57
C LEU A 132 -10.97 17.90 -6.19
N ALA A 133 -12.26 18.25 -6.13
CA ALA A 133 -12.99 18.35 -4.87
C ALA A 133 -13.06 17.00 -4.14
N VAL A 134 -13.29 15.90 -4.87
CA VAL A 134 -13.27 14.54 -4.30
C VAL A 134 -11.89 14.19 -3.77
N ALA A 135 -10.81 14.47 -4.51
CA ALA A 135 -9.45 14.22 -4.08
C ALA A 135 -9.08 15.04 -2.81
N ALA A 136 -9.44 16.32 -2.78
CA ALA A 136 -9.24 17.17 -1.60
C ALA A 136 -10.04 16.66 -0.39
N ALA A 137 -11.31 16.29 -0.59
CA ALA A 137 -12.14 15.70 0.46
C ALA A 137 -11.55 14.39 0.99
N ALA A 138 -11.00 13.55 0.11
CA ALA A 138 -10.31 12.31 0.48
C ALA A 138 -9.08 12.58 1.35
N ALA A 139 -8.23 13.53 0.95
CA ALA A 139 -7.04 13.92 1.69
C ALA A 139 -7.40 14.49 3.07
N LEU A 140 -8.39 15.38 3.13
CA LEU A 140 -8.88 15.94 4.40
C LEU A 140 -9.50 14.86 5.30
N PHE A 141 -10.24 13.92 4.73
CA PHE A 141 -10.81 12.80 5.46
C PHE A 141 -9.72 11.88 6.03
N ALA A 142 -8.71 11.53 5.22
CA ALA A 142 -7.57 10.74 5.66
C ALA A 142 -6.79 11.46 6.79
N ALA A 143 -6.48 12.75 6.62
CA ALA A 143 -5.83 13.55 7.65
C ALA A 143 -6.65 13.61 8.94
N ARG A 144 -7.98 13.80 8.84
CA ARG A 144 -8.89 13.79 9.98
C ARG A 144 -8.94 12.42 10.68
N ALA A 145 -8.93 11.33 9.91
CA ALA A 145 -8.92 9.98 10.46
C ALA A 145 -7.63 9.72 11.26
N ALA A 146 -6.47 10.03 10.67
CA ALA A 146 -5.18 9.93 11.34
C ALA A 146 -5.12 10.78 12.63
N TRP A 147 -5.65 12.02 12.57
CA TRP A 147 -5.68 12.91 13.74
C TRP A 147 -6.61 12.39 14.85
N ARG A 148 -7.79 11.89 14.50
CA ARG A 148 -8.74 11.30 15.47
C ARG A 148 -8.20 10.03 16.13
N ASP A 149 -7.33 9.30 15.45
CA ASP A 149 -6.68 8.08 15.91
C ASP A 149 -5.23 8.29 16.36
N ARG A 150 -4.84 9.50 16.77
CA ARG A 150 -3.45 9.82 17.13
C ARG A 150 -2.77 8.88 18.14
N SER A 151 -3.52 8.14 18.95
CA SER A 151 -2.99 7.13 19.88
C SER A 151 -2.71 5.77 19.24
N LEU A 152 -3.46 5.38 18.20
CA LEU A 152 -3.38 4.06 17.55
C LEU A 152 -2.68 4.13 16.18
N PHE A 153 -2.83 5.26 15.48
CA PHE A 153 -2.29 5.49 14.15
C PHE A 153 -0.76 5.27 14.07
N PRO A 154 0.06 5.74 15.03
CA PRO A 154 1.50 5.44 15.04
C PRO A 154 1.80 3.93 15.06
N SER A 155 1.05 3.15 15.84
CA SER A 155 1.24 1.70 15.95
C SER A 155 0.87 1.00 14.64
N LEU A 156 -0.24 1.41 14.02
CA LEU A 156 -0.67 0.88 12.72
C LEU A 156 0.32 1.25 11.61
N LEU A 157 0.82 2.49 11.60
CA LEU A 157 1.80 2.95 10.61
C LEU A 157 3.12 2.19 10.73
N LYS A 158 3.63 2.00 11.95
CA LYS A 158 4.81 1.16 12.19
C LYS A 158 4.58 -0.27 11.71
N ALA A 159 3.40 -0.84 11.95
CA ALA A 159 3.06 -2.17 11.48
C ALA A 159 3.06 -2.25 9.95
N LEU A 160 2.50 -1.25 9.27
CA LEU A 160 2.48 -1.19 7.80
C LEU A 160 3.90 -1.02 7.23
N LEU A 161 4.73 -0.14 7.80
CA LEU A 161 6.15 -0.02 7.43
C LEU A 161 6.94 -1.30 7.71
N ALA A 162 6.58 -2.05 8.74
CA ALA A 162 7.19 -3.34 9.03
C ALA A 162 6.85 -4.42 7.99
N LEU A 163 5.74 -4.28 7.27
CA LEU A 163 5.42 -5.15 6.13
C LEU A 163 6.42 -5.00 4.99
N SER A 164 7.19 -3.92 4.93
CA SER A 164 8.30 -3.77 3.99
C SER A 164 9.37 -4.87 4.14
N ALA A 165 9.43 -5.59 5.28
CA ALA A 165 10.24 -6.80 5.37
C ALA A 165 9.76 -7.93 4.43
N LEU A 166 8.44 -8.05 4.25
CA LEU A 166 7.84 -9.02 3.32
C LEU A 166 8.03 -8.56 1.88
N SER A 167 7.85 -7.27 1.60
CA SER A 167 8.16 -6.69 0.29
C SER A 167 9.63 -6.90 -0.08
N LEU A 168 10.56 -6.62 0.85
CA LEU A 168 11.98 -6.87 0.64
C LEU A 168 12.30 -8.35 0.38
N ALA A 169 11.67 -9.27 1.10
CA ALA A 169 11.82 -10.70 0.85
C ALA A 169 11.27 -11.11 -0.53
N GLY A 170 10.14 -10.51 -0.93
CA GLY A 170 9.54 -10.68 -2.26
C GLY A 170 10.43 -10.14 -3.36
N ASP A 171 11.01 -8.95 -3.17
CA ASP A 171 11.98 -8.33 -4.09
C ASP A 171 13.22 -9.21 -4.26
N LEU A 172 13.79 -9.72 -3.17
CA LEU A 172 14.95 -10.62 -3.24
C LEU A 172 14.61 -11.93 -3.96
N ALA A 173 13.49 -12.56 -3.63
CA ALA A 173 13.05 -13.78 -4.32
C ALA A 173 12.69 -13.52 -5.79
N GLY A 174 12.09 -12.37 -6.09
CA GLY A 174 11.80 -11.89 -7.44
C GLY A 174 13.08 -11.66 -8.23
N GLY A 175 14.08 -11.04 -7.63
CA GLY A 175 15.42 -10.88 -8.22
C GLY A 175 16.05 -12.22 -8.59
N LEU A 176 15.92 -13.24 -7.73
CA LEU A 176 16.37 -14.60 -8.06
C LEU A 176 15.57 -15.22 -9.21
N ALA A 177 14.25 -15.04 -9.25
CA ALA A 177 13.41 -15.50 -10.35
C ALA A 177 13.74 -14.80 -11.69
N ALA A 178 14.09 -13.52 -11.61
CA ALA A 178 14.54 -12.72 -12.74
C ALA A 178 15.92 -13.16 -13.25
N LEU A 179 16.86 -13.46 -12.35
CA LEU A 179 18.15 -14.06 -12.69
C LEU A 179 17.98 -15.42 -13.38
N ALA A 180 16.96 -16.19 -13.00
CA ALA A 180 16.58 -17.44 -13.66
C ALA A 180 15.80 -17.24 -14.98
N GLY A 181 15.52 -15.99 -15.39
CA GLY A 181 14.81 -15.66 -16.63
C GLY A 181 13.33 -16.03 -16.65
N SER A 182 12.73 -16.35 -15.50
CA SER A 182 11.35 -16.84 -15.43
C SER A 182 10.36 -15.74 -15.01
N GLN A 183 9.65 -15.18 -16.01
CA GLN A 183 8.57 -14.20 -15.78
C GLN A 183 7.44 -14.76 -14.91
N ARG A 184 7.09 -16.04 -15.12
CA ARG A 184 6.04 -16.71 -14.32
C ARG A 184 6.44 -16.89 -12.87
N ALA A 185 7.70 -17.26 -12.61
CA ALA A 185 8.19 -17.39 -11.24
C ALA A 185 8.26 -16.02 -10.57
N TYR A 186 8.70 -14.98 -11.28
CA TYR A 186 8.68 -13.61 -10.79
C TYR A 186 7.27 -13.18 -10.39
N ALA A 187 6.30 -13.33 -11.29
CA ALA A 187 4.89 -13.01 -11.02
C ALA A 187 4.35 -13.81 -9.83
N GLY A 188 4.59 -15.12 -9.79
CA GLY A 188 4.15 -15.99 -8.70
C GLY A 188 4.70 -15.57 -7.34
N VAL A 189 5.97 -15.19 -7.27
CA VAL A 189 6.59 -14.65 -6.05
C VAL A 189 5.93 -13.34 -5.63
N GLN A 190 5.74 -12.40 -6.56
CA GLN A 190 5.12 -11.11 -6.25
C GLN A 190 3.68 -11.28 -5.73
N TYR A 191 2.86 -12.11 -6.38
CA TYR A 191 1.50 -12.40 -5.90
C TYR A 191 1.49 -13.11 -4.54
N PHE A 192 2.40 -14.05 -4.32
CA PHE A 192 2.52 -14.74 -3.03
C PHE A 192 2.82 -13.76 -1.90
N PHE A 193 3.84 -12.91 -2.06
CA PHE A 193 4.21 -11.93 -1.04
C PHE A 193 3.15 -10.82 -0.89
N ALA A 194 2.42 -10.46 -1.94
CA ALA A 194 1.26 -9.56 -1.83
C ALA A 194 0.14 -10.16 -0.97
N LEU A 195 -0.22 -11.44 -1.19
CA LEU A 195 -1.23 -12.14 -0.38
C LEU A 195 -0.79 -12.29 1.08
N VAL A 196 0.47 -12.65 1.32
CA VAL A 196 1.02 -12.75 2.67
C VAL A 196 1.02 -11.37 3.35
N SER A 197 1.41 -10.31 2.64
CA SER A 197 1.39 -8.94 3.15
C SER A 197 -0.02 -8.50 3.52
N LEU A 198 -1.03 -8.82 2.71
CA LEU A 198 -2.43 -8.53 3.01
C LEU A 198 -2.91 -9.23 4.29
N LEU A 199 -2.57 -10.52 4.45
CA LEU A 199 -2.90 -11.28 5.65
C LEU A 199 -2.22 -10.70 6.90
N TRP A 200 -0.97 -10.26 6.79
CA TRP A 200 -0.25 -9.64 7.90
C TRP A 200 -0.78 -8.24 8.24
N LEU A 201 -1.18 -7.47 7.23
CA LEU A 201 -1.86 -6.18 7.40
C LEU A 201 -3.19 -6.36 8.16
N ALA A 202 -3.98 -7.37 7.79
CA ALA A 202 -5.21 -7.71 8.49
C ALA A 202 -4.94 -8.13 9.95
N LYS A 203 -3.89 -8.93 10.20
CA LYS A 203 -3.48 -9.29 11.58
C LYS A 203 -3.04 -8.07 12.38
N ALA A 204 -2.32 -7.14 11.77
CA ALA A 204 -1.92 -5.88 12.42
C ALA A 204 -3.14 -5.03 12.78
N ALA A 205 -4.07 -4.82 11.84
CA ALA A 205 -5.29 -4.06 12.09
C ALA A 205 -6.17 -4.72 13.16
N ALA A 206 -6.29 -6.07 13.14
CA ALA A 206 -7.00 -6.82 14.17
C ALA A 206 -6.39 -6.62 15.57
N ALA A 207 -5.05 -6.64 15.68
CA ALA A 207 -4.35 -6.45 16.94
C ALA A 207 -4.47 -5.01 17.46
N VAL A 208 -4.30 -4.01 16.60
CA VAL A 208 -4.32 -2.58 17.00
C VAL A 208 -5.72 -2.11 17.38
N TYR A 209 -6.75 -2.56 16.68
CA TYR A 209 -8.14 -2.13 16.89
C TYR A 209 -9.02 -3.16 17.62
N ALA A 210 -8.41 -4.25 18.13
CA ALA A 210 -9.09 -5.31 18.86
C ALA A 210 -10.36 -5.83 18.15
N MET A 211 -10.25 -6.14 16.85
CA MET A 211 -11.37 -6.60 16.03
C MET A 211 -11.17 -8.03 15.50
N SER A 212 -12.26 -8.65 15.05
CA SER A 212 -12.18 -9.98 14.43
C SER A 212 -11.39 -9.94 13.12
N GLY A 213 -10.74 -11.06 12.79
CA GLY A 213 -9.93 -11.18 11.57
C GLY A 213 -10.69 -10.86 10.29
N ALA A 214 -11.97 -11.25 10.19
CA ALA A 214 -12.81 -10.94 9.04
C ALA A 214 -13.02 -9.42 8.85
N ARG A 215 -13.30 -8.69 9.94
CA ARG A 215 -13.47 -7.22 9.90
C ARG A 215 -12.17 -6.52 9.53
N ALA A 216 -11.04 -7.00 10.07
CA ALA A 216 -9.74 -6.44 9.77
C ALA A 216 -9.31 -6.69 8.32
N MET A 217 -9.60 -7.88 7.79
CA MET A 217 -9.34 -8.23 6.39
C MET A 217 -10.16 -7.35 5.46
N THR A 218 -11.46 -7.16 5.74
CA THR A 218 -12.31 -6.23 5.00
C THR A 218 -11.74 -4.80 5.04
N ALA A 219 -11.34 -4.32 6.21
CA ALA A 219 -10.77 -2.98 6.35
C ALA A 219 -9.48 -2.81 5.53
N ALA A 220 -8.59 -3.81 5.57
CA ALA A 220 -7.35 -3.84 4.79
C ALA A 220 -7.63 -3.81 3.28
N VAL A 221 -8.52 -4.67 2.79
CA VAL A 221 -8.90 -4.70 1.36
C VAL A 221 -9.51 -3.37 0.91
N LEU A 222 -10.47 -2.82 1.66
CA LEU A 222 -11.10 -1.55 1.32
C LEU A 222 -10.11 -0.38 1.34
N ALA A 223 -9.18 -0.36 2.29
CA ALA A 223 -8.17 0.67 2.37
C ALA A 223 -7.22 0.63 1.16
N LEU A 224 -6.76 -0.56 0.76
CA LEU A 224 -5.91 -0.74 -0.42
C LEU A 224 -6.63 -0.39 -1.72
N LEU A 225 -7.88 -0.86 -1.88
CA LEU A 225 -8.70 -0.50 -3.05
C LEU A 225 -8.96 1.00 -3.12
N GLY A 226 -9.26 1.65 -1.99
CA GLY A 226 -9.45 3.09 -1.92
C GLY A 226 -8.17 3.87 -2.22
N ALA A 227 -7.01 3.40 -1.75
CA ALA A 227 -5.71 4.00 -2.05
C ALA A 227 -5.36 3.88 -3.54
N MET A 228 -5.61 2.71 -4.15
CA MET A 228 -5.44 2.52 -5.59
C MET A 228 -6.39 3.42 -6.40
N ALA A 229 -7.67 3.48 -6.03
CA ALA A 229 -8.62 4.35 -6.71
C ALA A 229 -8.21 5.84 -6.61
N ALA A 230 -7.66 6.27 -5.47
CA ALA A 230 -7.12 7.62 -5.30
C ALA A 230 -5.87 7.87 -6.17
N LEU A 231 -4.99 6.87 -6.32
CA LEU A 231 -3.83 6.95 -7.22
C LEU A 231 -4.26 7.12 -8.68
N PHE A 232 -5.23 6.33 -9.15
CA PHE A 232 -5.82 6.47 -10.49
C PHE A 232 -6.55 7.81 -10.66
N LEU A 233 -7.27 8.30 -9.65
CA LEU A 233 -7.91 9.61 -9.68
C LEU A 233 -6.86 10.73 -9.82
N ALA A 234 -5.77 10.67 -9.06
CA ALA A 234 -4.69 11.64 -9.15
C ALA A 234 -4.03 11.66 -10.54
N PHE A 235 -3.81 10.48 -11.13
CA PHE A 235 -3.32 10.36 -12.51
C PHE A 235 -4.29 10.97 -13.53
N ASN A 236 -5.58 10.60 -13.49
CA ASN A 236 -6.59 11.08 -14.45
C ASN A 236 -6.86 12.60 -14.32
N LEU A 237 -6.64 13.18 -13.15
CA LEU A 237 -6.70 14.63 -12.93
C LEU A 237 -5.45 15.38 -13.45
N GLY A 238 -4.41 14.66 -13.88
CA GLY A 238 -3.14 15.24 -14.32
C GLY A 238 -2.25 15.71 -13.17
N LEU A 239 -2.50 15.23 -11.94
CA LEU A 239 -1.69 15.56 -10.77
C LEU A 239 -0.42 14.71 -10.67
N LEU A 240 -0.38 13.58 -11.39
CA LEU A 240 0.78 12.68 -11.44
C LEU A 240 1.24 12.52 -12.90
N PRO A 241 2.54 12.74 -13.18
CA PRO A 241 3.13 12.33 -14.45
C PRO A 241 2.97 10.82 -14.66
N GLN A 242 2.84 10.39 -15.92
CA GLN A 242 2.71 8.97 -16.28
C GLN A 242 3.83 8.11 -15.71
N ASP A 243 5.08 8.57 -15.80
CA ASP A 243 6.25 7.85 -15.30
C ASP A 243 6.16 7.61 -13.79
N VAL A 244 5.65 8.58 -13.03
CA VAL A 244 5.48 8.48 -11.57
C VAL A 244 4.35 7.51 -11.24
N PHE A 245 3.23 7.61 -11.95
CA PHE A 245 2.09 6.72 -11.76
C PHE A 245 2.44 5.26 -12.04
N GLN A 246 3.15 4.98 -13.13
CA GLN A 246 3.58 3.62 -13.49
C GLN A 246 4.52 3.01 -12.43
N VAL A 247 5.46 3.79 -11.90
CA VAL A 247 6.34 3.32 -10.82
C VAL A 247 5.54 3.05 -9.55
N LEU A 248 4.59 3.92 -9.18
CA LEU A 248 3.76 3.73 -7.98
C LEU A 248 2.79 2.55 -8.08
N LEU A 249 2.37 2.16 -9.28
CA LEU A 249 1.57 0.95 -9.50
C LEU A 249 2.39 -0.35 -9.35
N LEU A 250 3.70 -0.28 -9.57
CA LEU A 250 4.60 -1.43 -9.55
C LEU A 250 5.18 -1.73 -8.16
N LEU A 251 4.92 -0.86 -7.18
CA LEU A 251 5.35 -0.95 -5.77
C LEU A 251 4.27 -1.58 -4.89
#